data_AF-A0A967GJZ5-F1
#
_entry.id   AF-A0A967GJZ5-F1
#
_cell.length_a   1.000
_cell.length_b   1.000
_cell.length_c   1.000
_cell.angle_alpha   90.00
_cell.angle_beta   90.00
_cell.angle_gamma   90.00
#
_symmetry.space_group_name_H-M   'P 1'
#
loop_
_entity.id
_entity.type
_entity.pdbx_description
1 polymer ?
#
loop_
_entity_poly.entity_id
_entity_poly.type
_entity_poly.pdbx_seq_one_letter_code
_entity_poly.pdbx_strand_id
1 'polypeptide(L)' 'MADNGLPEMLIAVFARDDVEFTDGWHVTGLKGTGSFDYNVQDAFVAEHRVFPLFTREPRRGGTLFELGLMPI' A
#
# COMPACT_ATOMS: atom_id res chain seq x y z
N MET A 1 9.98 15.05 8.03
CA MET A 1 8.87 15.50 8.88
C MET A 1 7.93 16.29 8.00
N ALA A 2 6.65 15.92 7.92
CA ALA A 2 5.67 16.79 7.28
C ALA A 2 5.46 18.00 8.20
N ASP A 3 5.87 19.19 7.76
CA ASP A 3 5.96 20.44 8.54
C ASP A 3 4.60 21.01 9.02
N ASN A 4 3.53 20.26 8.85
CA ASN A 4 2.13 20.60 9.08
C ASN A 4 1.47 19.72 10.15
N GLY A 5 2.25 18.93 10.90
CA GLY A 5 1.76 18.10 12.02
C GLY A 5 0.99 16.85 11.58
N LEU A 6 0.96 16.56 10.28
CA LEU A 6 0.39 15.32 9.75
C LEU A 6 1.40 14.18 9.89
N PRO A 7 0.95 12.96 10.25
CA PRO A 7 1.82 11.80 10.25
C PRO A 7 2.32 11.52 8.83
N GLU A 8 3.54 11.00 8.73
CA GLU A 8 4.04 10.49 7.46
C GLU A 8 3.19 9.31 7.01
N MET A 9 2.68 9.35 5.78
CA MET A 9 1.96 8.23 5.19
C MET A 9 2.93 7.20 4.66
N LEU A 10 2.83 5.97 5.16
CA LEU A 10 3.71 4.87 4.83
C LEU A 10 2.96 3.80 4.04
N ILE A 11 3.68 3.13 3.15
CA ILE A 11 3.27 1.87 2.54
C ILE A 11 4.06 0.75 3.21
N ALA A 12 3.36 -0.31 3.58
CA ALA A 12 3.93 -1.52 4.17
C ALA A 12 3.66 -2.72 3.27
N VAL A 13 4.69 -3.56 3.06
CA VAL A 13 4.57 -4.81 2.30
C VAL A 13 4.76 -5.99 3.25
N PHE A 14 3.74 -6.85 3.35
CA PHE A 14 3.69 -7.99 4.26
C PHE A 14 3.11 -9.22 3.57
N ALA A 15 3.12 -10.37 4.25
CA ALA A 15 2.73 -11.62 3.62
C ALA A 15 1.21 -11.67 3.43
N ARG A 16 0.77 -12.36 2.37
CA ARG A 16 -0.66 -12.62 2.15
C ARG A 16 -1.28 -13.33 3.36
N ASP A 17 -0.54 -14.20 4.04
CA ASP A 17 -1.03 -14.97 5.17
C ASP A 17 -1.35 -14.11 6.41
N ASP A 18 -0.85 -12.86 6.46
CA ASP A 18 -1.19 -11.90 7.51
C ASP A 18 -2.51 -11.14 7.24
N VAL A 19 -3.18 -11.43 6.10
CA VAL A 19 -4.43 -10.77 5.67
C VAL A 19 -5.63 -11.68 5.86
N GLU A 20 -6.61 -11.20 6.61
CA GLU A 20 -7.95 -11.78 6.65
C GLU A 20 -8.84 -11.06 5.63
N PHE A 21 -9.27 -11.77 4.58
CA PHE A 21 -10.22 -11.21 3.62
C PHE A 21 -11.64 -11.39 4.15
N THR A 22 -12.43 -10.33 4.10
CA THR A 22 -13.85 -10.40 4.47
C THR A 22 -14.72 -10.52 3.22
N ASP A 23 -15.93 -11.03 3.42
CA ASP A 23 -16.96 -10.92 2.39
C ASP A 23 -17.50 -9.49 2.37
N GLY A 24 -17.83 -8.98 1.19
CA GLY A 24 -18.26 -7.57 1.06
C GLY A 24 -18.43 -7.05 -0.36
N TRP A 25 -17.86 -7.72 -1.37
CA TRP A 25 -17.94 -7.25 -2.76
C TRP A 25 -19.23 -7.67 -3.49
N HIS A 26 -20.39 -7.36 -2.90
CA HIS A 26 -21.71 -7.66 -3.46
C HIS A 26 -22.22 -6.52 -4.37
N VAL A 27 -21.55 -6.29 -5.50
CA VAL A 27 -21.83 -5.18 -6.42
C VAL A 27 -22.57 -5.64 -7.68
N THR A 28 -23.16 -4.73 -8.46
CA THR A 28 -23.89 -5.09 -9.70
C THR A 28 -23.00 -5.23 -10.94
N GLY A 29 -21.83 -4.60 -10.94
CA GLY A 29 -20.85 -4.62 -12.04
C GLY A 29 -19.42 -4.60 -11.51
N LEU A 30 -18.42 -4.88 -12.35
CA LEU A 30 -17.01 -5.03 -11.96
C LEU A 30 -16.76 -6.11 -10.88
N LYS A 31 -17.68 -7.06 -10.69
CA LYS A 31 -17.52 -8.16 -9.71
C LYS A 31 -16.17 -8.89 -9.83
N GLY A 32 -15.68 -9.05 -11.07
CA GLY A 32 -14.42 -9.73 -11.36
C GLY A 32 -13.15 -9.00 -10.91
N THR A 33 -13.21 -7.75 -10.44
CA THR A 33 -12.04 -7.04 -9.90
C THR A 33 -11.65 -7.53 -8.51
N GLY A 34 -12.58 -8.15 -7.77
CA GLY A 34 -12.31 -8.70 -6.44
C GLY A 34 -11.86 -7.65 -5.42
N SER A 35 -12.46 -6.46 -5.44
CA SER A 35 -12.13 -5.35 -4.55
C SER A 35 -12.75 -5.54 -3.15
N PHE A 36 -12.50 -6.71 -2.55
CA PHE A 36 -12.98 -7.08 -1.23
C PHE A 36 -12.34 -6.24 -0.13
N ASP A 37 -13.10 -6.08 0.95
CA ASP A 37 -12.57 -5.59 2.21
C ASP A 37 -11.63 -6.65 2.83
N TYR A 38 -10.66 -6.18 3.60
CA TYR A 38 -9.71 -7.03 4.29
C TYR A 38 -9.25 -6.38 5.60
N ASN A 39 -8.81 -7.22 6.54
CA ASN A 39 -8.29 -6.82 7.84
C ASN A 39 -6.88 -7.36 8.02
N VAL A 40 -6.08 -6.61 8.79
CA VAL A 40 -4.73 -6.98 9.21
C VAL A 40 -4.62 -6.61 10.68
N GLN A 41 -4.21 -7.57 11.51
CA GLN A 41 -4.05 -7.37 12.94
C GLN A 41 -2.68 -7.88 13.38
N ASP A 42 -1.98 -7.09 14.19
CA ASP A 42 -0.68 -7.42 14.80
C ASP A 42 0.42 -7.91 13.83
N ALA A 43 0.35 -7.52 12.55
CA ALA A 43 1.34 -7.89 11.55
C ALA A 43 2.66 -7.12 11.78
N PHE A 44 3.73 -7.87 12.05
CA PHE A 44 5.08 -7.31 12.10
C PHE A 44 5.62 -7.05 10.70
N VAL A 45 5.98 -5.80 10.41
CA VAL A 45 6.59 -5.41 9.14
C VAL A 45 8.00 -4.90 9.39
N ALA A 46 9.00 -5.61 8.84
CA ALA A 46 10.38 -5.18 8.92
C ALA A 46 10.60 -3.86 8.15
N GLU A 47 11.43 -2.97 8.70
CA GLU A 47 11.65 -1.61 8.17
C GLU A 47 11.99 -1.56 6.66
N HIS A 48 12.78 -2.52 6.17
CA HIS A 48 13.15 -2.60 4.75
C HIS A 48 11.98 -2.91 3.80
N ARG A 49 10.79 -3.24 4.34
CA ARG A 49 9.53 -3.46 3.60
C ARG A 49 8.55 -2.28 3.76
N VAL A 50 8.98 -1.19 4.38
CA VAL A 50 8.20 0.01 4.61
C VAL A 50 8.84 1.18 3.85
N PHE A 51 8.02 2.02 3.22
CA PHE A 51 8.52 3.22 2.54
C PHE A 51 7.46 4.35 2.52
N PRO A 52 7.87 5.62 2.42
CA PRO A 52 6.94 6.74 2.33
C PRO A 52 6.09 6.69 1.06
N LEU A 53 4.78 6.95 1.18
CA LEU A 53 3.83 6.94 0.07
C LEU A 53 4.19 7.92 -1.05
N PHE A 54 4.78 9.06 -0.70
CA PHE A 54 5.16 10.11 -1.65
C PHE A 54 6.65 10.08 -2.05
N THR A 55 7.34 8.97 -1.79
CA THR A 55 8.72 8.84 -2.28
C THR A 55 8.75 8.84 -3.81
N ARG A 56 9.71 9.59 -4.36
CA ARG A 56 10.02 9.65 -5.80
C ARG A 56 11.37 9.03 -6.11
N GLU A 57 12.13 8.61 -5.11
CA GLU A 57 13.46 8.05 -5.31
C GLU A 57 13.34 6.57 -5.71
N PRO A 58 13.61 6.22 -6.99
CA PRO A 58 13.62 4.83 -7.39
C PRO A 58 14.86 4.15 -6.81
N ARG A 59 14.68 3.03 -6.09
CA ARG A 59 15.81 2.21 -5.62
C ARG A 59 16.23 1.13 -6.62
N ARG A 60 15.33 0.77 -7.54
CA ARG A 60 15.46 -0.31 -8.54
C ARG A 60 14.54 -0.01 -9.73
N GLY A 61 14.78 -0.67 -10.88
CA GLY A 61 13.97 -0.53 -12.09
C GLY A 61 14.60 0.38 -13.15
N GLY A 62 13.84 0.71 -14.19
CA GLY A 62 14.23 1.65 -15.26
C GLY A 62 13.43 2.97 -15.21
N THR A 63 13.53 3.78 -16.26
CA THR A 63 12.97 5.15 -16.33
C THR A 63 11.49 5.28 -15.92
N LEU A 64 10.66 4.24 -16.11
CA LEU A 64 9.26 4.28 -15.69
C LEU A 64 9.08 4.47 -14.18
N PHE A 65 10.04 4.00 -13.37
CA PHE A 65 9.96 4.07 -11.91
C PHE A 65 10.32 5.46 -11.36
N GLU A 66 10.86 6.35 -12.19
CA GLU A 66 11.16 7.76 -11.83
C GLU A 66 9.89 8.60 -11.65
N LEU A 67 8.74 8.13 -12.17
CA LEU A 67 7.44 8.79 -11.95
C LEU A 67 7.03 8.82 -10.46
N GLY A 68 7.57 7.90 -9.65
CA GLY A 68 7.19 7.73 -8.26
C GLY A 68 5.90 6.94 -8.06
N LEU A 69 5.60 6.59 -6.81
CA LEU A 69 4.47 5.73 -6.47
C LEU A 69 3.12 6.48 -6.52
N MET A 70 3.14 7.74 -6.12
CA MET A 70 2.06 8.70 -6.35
C MET A 70 2.66 10.00 -6.92
N PRO A 71 2.48 10.27 -8.23
CA PRO A 71 2.96 11.49 -8.85
C PRO A 71 2.04 12.67 -8.49
N ILE A 72 2.18 13.21 -7.28
CA ILE A 72 1.57 14.49 -6.85
C ILE A 72 2.61 15.57 -6.61
#